data_AF-A0AAP0NMY4-F1
#
_entry.id   AF-A0AAP0NMY4-F1
#
_cell.length_a   1.000
_cell.length_b   1.000
_cell.length_c   1.000
_cell.angle_alpha   90.00
_cell.angle_beta   90.00
_cell.angle_gamma   90.00
#
_symmetry.space_group_name_H-M   'P 1'
#
loop_
_entity.id
_entity.type
_entity.pdbx_description
1 polymer ?
#
loop_
_entity_poly.entity_id
_entity_poly.type
_entity_poly.pdbx_seq_one_letter_code
_entity_poly.pdbx_strand_id
1 'polypeptide(L)'
;MKFSNLVGSGHHVNVVFQLTLKKNLVREDAFVRIAPAVSGVADRPTVHNLFKALVGNDEGISLSLWTSYIEELLRVHDGRRSYHSRKGSILSSEQILCIGSSRKQPVLRWENNMAWPGKITLTDNALYFEPIGLKSQKEPLRLDLAKPGSRVEKVRVGPFGSSLFDSAVAVYSGFETRPLVVEFVDFGGEMRRDIWHAFIKEVISVYAFIQEYGPEDGDNSIHHVHGAHGGTMRVVKSAVNGITRMQGLQFIRKLPEDPIKVAQFSYLRDAPFGDIVYQTLAVHFWGGPLVSKFMESGQSSPAQEVVPLDGFYDISDNRIQVFDLDGSVYLRKWMRSASWASKSSISFWKNSSLRQGLVLSKNLVVADKTLVERATEACKERSRVVERTQATIDAATLKGIPSNIDLFQELMLPLSFTLKNFDKLRRWEEPHKTISFLAFAYIIIFRNMLPYIFPTMLMIVAASMLLLKGLREQGRLGRSFGRVTIRDQPPSNTIQTLMAIKQAMLDVEGYLQNMNVILLKIRAIILSGQPQVTTEVALVLLSFAVVLLVVPFRYVLAFFLFDLFTRELEFRKETVARFMSLLKDRWNTVPATPVVVLPHESNDGRESGSSFRDPVRGTDFKQNQTQHKAM
;
A
#
# COMPACT_ATOMS: atom_id res chain seq x y z
N MET A 1 -19.94 12.46 65.78
CA MET A 1 -19.60 11.10 66.26
C MET A 1 -18.28 10.71 65.61
N LYS A 2 -17.29 10.33 66.41
CA LYS A 2 -15.85 10.29 66.07
C LYS A 2 -15.49 9.25 65.00
N PHE A 3 -14.86 9.68 63.90
CA PHE A 3 -14.01 8.85 63.05
C PHE A 3 -12.63 8.73 63.71
N SER A 4 -12.50 7.85 64.70
CA SER A 4 -11.22 7.64 65.38
C SER A 4 -11.05 6.22 65.90
N ASN A 5 -11.45 5.20 65.15
CA ASN A 5 -11.30 3.79 65.56
C ASN A 5 -11.18 2.79 64.38
N LEU A 6 -10.38 3.10 63.36
CA LEU A 6 -10.03 2.15 62.29
C LEU A 6 -8.57 2.34 61.81
N VAL A 7 -7.63 2.50 62.75
CA VAL A 7 -6.19 2.60 62.46
C VAL A 7 -5.45 1.26 62.67
N GLY A 8 -6.13 0.21 63.15
CA GLY A 8 -5.49 -1.09 63.45
C GLY A 8 -5.47 -2.15 62.34
N SER A 9 -6.26 -2.00 61.26
CA SER A 9 -6.46 -3.06 60.24
C SER A 9 -6.01 -2.67 58.82
N GLY A 10 -5.61 -1.42 58.60
CA GLY A 10 -5.28 -0.88 57.27
C GLY A 10 -4.03 -1.47 56.62
N HIS A 11 -3.02 -1.90 57.38
CA HIS A 11 -1.78 -2.44 56.80
C HIS A 11 -1.96 -3.85 56.22
N HIS A 12 -2.66 -4.75 56.91
CA HIS A 12 -2.88 -6.11 56.42
C HIS A 12 -3.86 -6.16 55.24
N VAL A 13 -4.92 -5.34 55.25
CA VAL A 13 -5.86 -5.23 54.13
C VAL A 13 -5.20 -4.64 52.89
N ASN A 14 -4.34 -3.62 53.06
CA ASN A 14 -3.62 -3.00 51.93
C ASN A 14 -2.55 -3.95 51.36
N VAL A 15 -1.85 -4.72 52.20
CA VAL A 15 -0.89 -5.75 51.74
C VAL A 15 -1.59 -6.91 51.03
N VAL A 16 -2.71 -7.42 51.56
CA VAL A 16 -3.50 -8.49 50.91
C VAL A 16 -4.14 -8.01 49.62
N PHE A 17 -4.64 -6.77 49.57
CA PHE A 17 -5.20 -6.16 48.36
C PHE A 17 -4.13 -5.97 47.28
N GLN A 18 -2.93 -5.49 47.66
CA GLN A 18 -1.76 -5.38 46.76
C GLN A 18 -1.28 -6.75 46.26
N LEU A 19 -1.29 -7.79 47.11
CA LEU A 19 -0.92 -9.16 46.73
C LEU A 19 -1.95 -9.81 45.80
N THR A 20 -3.23 -9.47 45.95
CA THR A 20 -4.33 -9.97 45.11
C THR A 20 -4.35 -9.27 43.75
N LEU A 21 -4.12 -7.95 43.71
CA LEU A 21 -3.93 -7.18 42.48
C LEU A 21 -2.68 -7.61 41.70
N LYS A 22 -1.61 -8.04 42.38
CA LYS A 22 -0.41 -8.60 41.72
C LYS A 22 -0.69 -9.90 40.95
N LYS A 23 -1.74 -10.65 41.29
CA LYS A 23 -2.11 -11.90 40.60
C LYS A 23 -3.09 -11.71 39.44
N ASN A 24 -3.81 -10.58 39.40
CA ASN A 24 -4.82 -10.35 38.38
C ASN A 24 -4.23 -9.62 37.18
N LEU A 25 -4.37 -10.21 35.99
CA LEU A 25 -3.89 -9.66 34.73
C LEU A 25 -5.00 -8.90 34.02
N VAL A 26 -4.69 -7.71 33.53
CA VAL A 26 -5.61 -6.94 32.68
C VAL A 26 -5.52 -7.48 31.25
N ARG A 27 -6.65 -7.93 30.72
CA ARG A 27 -6.78 -8.42 29.33
C ARG A 27 -7.00 -7.27 28.34
N GLU A 28 -6.84 -7.57 27.05
CA GLU A 28 -6.91 -6.60 25.95
C GLU A 28 -8.18 -5.75 26.01
N ASP A 29 -9.36 -6.37 26.12
CA ASP A 29 -10.65 -5.66 26.06
C ASP A 29 -10.81 -4.61 27.17
N ALA A 30 -10.37 -4.94 28.39
CA ALA A 30 -10.43 -4.01 29.53
C ALA A 30 -9.42 -2.88 29.37
N PHE A 31 -8.19 -3.20 28.91
CA PHE A 31 -7.15 -2.22 28.69
C PHE A 31 -7.52 -1.20 27.60
N VAL A 32 -8.01 -1.70 26.46
CA VAL A 32 -8.46 -0.89 25.31
C VAL A 32 -9.52 0.10 25.73
N ARG A 33 -10.41 -0.30 26.65
CA ARG A 33 -11.50 0.56 27.10
C ARG A 33 -11.07 1.63 28.10
N ILE A 34 -10.17 1.29 29.02
CA ILE A 34 -9.85 2.14 30.17
C ILE A 34 -8.62 3.02 29.90
N ALA A 35 -7.56 2.47 29.29
CA ALA A 35 -6.30 3.19 29.13
C ALA A 35 -6.44 4.50 28.33
N PRO A 36 -7.20 4.57 27.21
CA PRO A 36 -7.37 5.80 26.45
C PRO A 36 -8.27 6.86 27.11
N ALA A 37 -8.94 6.52 28.23
CA ALA A 37 -9.67 7.51 29.02
C ALA A 37 -8.69 8.45 29.75
N VAL A 38 -7.46 7.99 30.02
CA VAL A 38 -6.40 8.79 30.64
C VAL A 38 -5.58 9.48 29.55
N SER A 39 -5.70 10.80 29.48
CA SER A 39 -5.00 11.62 28.48
C SER A 39 -3.48 11.38 28.50
N GLY A 40 -2.93 11.05 27.34
CA GLY A 40 -1.49 10.87 27.12
C GLY A 40 -0.97 9.44 27.36
N VAL A 41 -1.72 8.59 28.05
CA VAL A 41 -1.29 7.22 28.38
C VAL A 41 -1.49 6.26 27.21
N ALA A 42 -2.60 6.38 26.48
CA ALA A 42 -2.88 5.59 25.28
C ALA A 42 -3.82 6.35 24.35
N ASP A 43 -3.69 6.13 23.03
CA ASP A 43 -4.65 6.67 22.05
C ASP A 43 -5.56 5.56 21.58
N ARG A 44 -6.84 5.87 21.38
CA ARG A 44 -7.85 4.91 20.92
C ARG A 44 -7.43 4.15 19.65
N PRO A 45 -6.83 4.79 18.62
CA PRO A 45 -6.48 4.07 17.39
C PRO A 45 -5.35 3.05 17.55
N THR A 46 -4.39 3.31 18.45
CA THR A 46 -3.16 2.50 18.58
C THR A 46 -3.11 1.68 19.87
N VAL A 47 -4.13 1.76 20.73
CA VAL A 47 -4.16 1.08 22.04
C VAL A 47 -4.01 -0.44 21.94
N HIS A 48 -4.55 -1.07 20.89
CA HIS A 48 -4.37 -2.51 20.65
C HIS A 48 -2.91 -2.85 20.35
N ASN A 49 -2.21 -2.03 19.57
CA ASN A 49 -0.79 -2.20 19.26
C ASN A 49 0.06 -1.93 20.50
N LEU A 50 -0.29 -0.93 21.30
CA LEU A 50 0.36 -0.64 22.58
C LEU A 50 0.21 -1.80 23.57
N PHE A 51 -0.99 -2.37 23.70
CA PHE A 51 -1.24 -3.54 24.54
C PHE A 51 -0.36 -4.72 24.10
N LYS A 52 -0.35 -5.02 22.78
CA LYS A 52 0.47 -6.09 22.22
C LYS A 52 1.97 -5.86 22.47
N ALA A 53 2.45 -4.63 22.38
CA ALA A 53 3.85 -4.28 22.64
C ALA A 53 4.23 -4.47 24.12
N LEU A 54 3.38 -4.03 25.05
CA LEU A 54 3.61 -4.17 26.49
C LEU A 54 3.64 -5.64 26.92
N VAL A 55 2.62 -6.39 26.51
CA VAL A 55 2.43 -7.80 26.89
C VAL A 55 3.47 -8.71 26.20
N GLY A 56 3.75 -8.51 24.92
CA GLY A 56 4.63 -9.40 24.15
C GLY A 56 4.04 -10.80 24.05
N ASN A 57 4.61 -11.76 24.80
CA ASN A 57 4.20 -13.16 24.80
C ASN A 57 3.33 -13.55 26.01
N ASP A 58 3.10 -12.63 26.95
CA ASP A 58 2.32 -12.88 28.16
C ASP A 58 0.80 -12.89 27.87
N GLU A 59 -0.03 -13.33 28.83
CA GLU A 59 -1.50 -13.37 28.66
C GLU A 59 -2.20 -12.05 28.99
N GLY A 60 -1.52 -11.10 29.64
CA GLY A 60 -2.08 -9.81 30.02
C GLY A 60 -1.09 -8.90 30.75
N ILE A 61 -1.53 -7.69 31.07
CA ILE A 61 -0.67 -6.68 31.74
C ILE A 61 -0.74 -6.87 33.25
N SER A 62 0.43 -7.05 33.88
CA SER A 62 0.58 -7.05 35.33
C SER A 62 0.68 -5.63 35.89
N LEU A 63 0.32 -5.45 37.16
CA LEU A 63 0.41 -4.15 37.82
C LEU A 63 1.84 -3.59 37.81
N SER A 64 2.86 -4.44 37.98
CA SER A 64 4.26 -4.00 37.98
C SER A 64 4.72 -3.49 36.62
N LEU A 65 4.30 -4.17 35.54
CA LEU A 65 4.60 -3.73 34.18
C LEU A 65 3.91 -2.39 33.88
N TRP A 66 2.67 -2.25 34.32
CA TRP A 66 1.93 -0.99 34.20
C TRP A 66 2.59 0.15 34.97
N THR A 67 2.99 -0.05 36.22
CA THR A 67 3.66 1.00 37.02
C THR A 67 4.98 1.40 36.39
N SER A 68 5.80 0.46 35.94
CA SER A 68 7.05 0.78 35.24
C SER A 68 6.81 1.55 33.95
N TYR A 69 5.74 1.21 33.21
CA TYR A 69 5.35 1.97 32.02
C TYR A 69 5.00 3.42 32.33
N ILE A 70 4.16 3.65 33.34
CA ILE A 70 3.76 4.99 33.74
C ILE A 70 4.94 5.80 34.30
N GLU A 71 5.80 5.19 35.12
CA GLU A 71 7.01 5.83 35.65
C GLU A 71 7.94 6.31 34.52
N GLU A 72 8.12 5.49 33.48
CA GLU A 72 8.93 5.86 32.33
C GLU A 72 8.29 6.96 31.48
N LEU A 73 6.96 6.94 31.29
CA LEU A 73 6.26 8.06 30.63
C LEU A 73 6.44 9.37 31.38
N LEU A 74 6.31 9.36 32.71
CA LEU A 74 6.51 10.53 33.55
C LEU A 74 7.96 11.02 33.48
N ARG A 75 8.94 10.12 33.53
CA ARG A 75 10.35 10.45 33.39
C ARG A 75 10.67 11.13 32.06
N VAL A 76 10.10 10.65 30.96
CA VAL A 76 10.25 11.28 29.63
C VAL A 76 9.63 12.67 29.62
N HIS A 77 8.43 12.82 30.20
CA HIS A 77 7.73 14.10 30.27
C HIS A 77 8.50 15.15 31.09
N ASP A 78 9.00 14.75 32.27
CA ASP A 78 9.79 15.62 33.14
C ASP A 78 11.15 15.97 32.52
N GLY A 79 11.77 15.02 31.81
CA GLY A 79 12.98 15.25 31.03
C GLY A 79 12.77 16.33 29.96
N ARG A 80 11.67 16.27 29.20
CA ARG A 80 11.33 17.29 28.19
C ARG A 80 11.08 18.67 28.80
N ARG A 81 10.31 18.74 29.89
CA ARG A 81 10.05 20.00 30.60
C ARG A 81 11.36 20.66 31.05
N SER A 82 12.30 19.86 31.54
CA SER A 82 13.62 20.34 31.98
C SER A 82 14.46 20.92 30.82
N TYR A 83 14.38 20.36 29.61
CA TYR A 83 15.04 20.92 28.43
C TYR A 83 14.45 22.27 27.99
N HIS A 84 13.12 22.40 28.09
CA HIS A 84 12.42 23.65 27.79
C HIS A 84 12.87 24.79 28.72
N SER A 85 13.11 24.50 30.00
CA SER A 85 13.62 25.48 30.97
C SER A 85 15.10 25.85 30.78
N ARG A 86 15.92 25.02 30.14
CA ARG A 86 17.39 25.20 30.06
C ARG A 86 17.89 25.91 28.80
N LYS A 87 17.17 25.83 27.66
CA LYS A 87 17.52 26.51 26.39
C LYS A 87 16.58 27.69 26.13
N GLY A 88 16.65 28.73 26.96
CA GLY A 88 15.94 29.99 26.73
C GLY A 88 16.68 30.86 25.71
N SER A 89 16.17 30.93 24.45
CA SER A 89 16.14 32.12 23.57
C SER A 89 16.02 31.81 22.06
N ILE A 90 16.48 30.65 21.56
CA ILE A 90 16.53 30.35 20.10
C ILE A 90 15.28 29.59 19.58
N LEU A 91 14.49 28.95 20.46
CA LEU A 91 13.33 28.09 20.11
C LEU A 91 12.02 28.56 20.80
N SER A 92 11.79 29.86 21.00
CA SER A 92 10.74 30.36 21.90
C SER A 92 9.30 29.93 21.56
N SER A 93 9.02 29.48 20.33
CA SER A 93 7.70 29.01 19.89
C SER A 93 7.58 27.50 19.66
N GLU A 94 8.67 26.72 19.73
CA GLU A 94 8.69 25.30 19.35
C GLU A 94 9.07 24.39 20.53
N GLN A 95 8.39 23.24 20.66
CA GLN A 95 8.63 22.28 21.74
C GLN A 95 9.62 21.18 21.30
N ILE A 96 10.69 20.99 22.07
CA ILE A 96 11.66 19.90 21.82
C ILE A 96 11.04 18.55 22.19
N LEU A 97 11.05 17.60 21.24
CA LEU A 97 10.46 16.26 21.39
C LEU A 97 11.51 15.18 21.65
N CYS A 98 12.63 15.24 20.93
CA CYS A 98 13.71 14.28 21.06
C CYS A 98 15.06 14.91 20.68
N ILE A 99 16.12 14.50 21.38
CA ILE A 99 17.50 14.90 21.09
C ILE A 99 18.29 13.63 20.78
N GLY A 100 18.78 13.53 19.54
CA GLY A 100 19.65 12.45 19.09
C GLY A 100 21.11 12.87 19.25
N SER A 101 21.66 12.70 20.45
CA SER A 101 23.08 12.91 20.70
C SER A 101 23.56 11.99 21.81
N SER A 102 24.48 11.07 21.47
CA SER A 102 25.16 10.22 22.45
C SER A 102 26.65 10.22 22.17
N ARG A 103 27.46 10.38 23.22
CA ARG A 103 28.93 10.30 23.13
C ARG A 103 29.42 8.94 22.60
N LYS A 104 28.59 7.88 22.73
CA LYS A 104 28.90 6.51 22.32
C LYS A 104 28.39 6.15 20.91
N GLN A 105 27.45 6.91 20.36
CA GLN A 105 26.82 6.63 19.06
C GLN A 105 26.47 7.97 18.37
N PRO A 106 27.38 8.53 17.56
CA PRO A 106 27.17 9.80 16.87
C PRO A 106 26.10 9.68 15.78
N VAL A 107 25.45 10.79 15.47
CA VAL A 107 24.58 10.92 14.30
C VAL A 107 25.39 11.57 13.19
N LEU A 108 25.37 10.98 11.99
CA LEU A 108 26.16 11.48 10.85
C LEU A 108 25.22 12.08 9.80
N ARG A 109 25.53 13.27 9.31
CA ARG A 109 24.86 13.85 8.14
C ARG A 109 25.67 13.52 6.89
N TRP A 110 25.00 13.01 5.86
CA TRP A 110 25.62 12.74 4.56
C TRP A 110 25.41 13.92 3.61
N GLU A 111 26.50 14.42 3.04
CA GLU A 111 26.51 15.47 2.02
C GLU A 111 27.64 15.20 1.04
N ASN A 112 27.32 15.04 -0.26
CA ASN A 112 28.28 14.76 -1.33
C ASN A 112 29.27 13.61 -1.00
N ASN A 113 28.75 12.47 -0.53
CA ASN A 113 29.53 11.31 -0.07
C ASN A 113 30.46 11.56 1.13
N MET A 114 30.33 12.69 1.83
CA MET A 114 31.04 12.97 3.08
C MET A 114 30.08 12.90 4.27
N ALA A 115 30.53 12.23 5.34
CA ALA A 115 29.78 12.08 6.58
C ALA A 115 30.26 13.08 7.64
N TRP A 116 29.35 13.95 8.11
CA TRP A 116 29.62 14.98 9.11
C TRP A 116 28.96 14.61 10.45
N PRO A 117 29.74 14.41 11.53
CA PRO A 117 29.15 14.11 12.83
C PRO A 117 28.44 15.33 13.40
N GLY A 118 27.29 15.09 14.02
CA GLY A 118 26.48 16.16 14.61
C GLY A 118 25.47 15.66 15.62
N LYS A 119 24.66 16.61 16.07
CA LYS A 119 23.54 16.42 16.97
C LYS A 119 22.25 16.78 16.23
N ILE A 120 21.29 15.87 16.30
CA ILE A 120 19.95 16.08 15.74
C ILE A 120 18.96 16.42 16.85
N THR A 121 18.12 17.43 16.64
CA THR A 121 17.04 17.82 17.56
C THR A 121 15.75 17.87 16.78
N LEU A 122 14.75 17.10 17.22
CA LEU A 122 13.41 17.12 16.66
C LEU A 122 12.51 17.99 17.52
N THR A 123 11.84 18.95 16.90
CA THR A 123 10.77 19.75 17.50
C THR A 123 9.41 19.31 16.97
N ASP A 124 8.36 19.93 17.48
CA ASP A 124 6.99 19.78 17.00
C ASP A 124 6.76 20.35 15.60
N ASN A 125 7.64 21.23 15.09
CA ASN A 125 7.49 21.86 13.77
C ASN A 125 8.64 21.54 12.81
N ALA A 126 9.86 21.34 13.31
CA ALA A 126 11.07 21.31 12.51
C ALA A 126 12.11 20.29 13.01
N LEU A 127 13.08 20.02 12.15
CA LEU A 127 14.24 19.18 12.43
C LEU A 127 15.50 20.04 12.36
N TYR A 128 16.29 20.02 13.44
CA TYR A 128 17.53 20.79 13.56
C TYR A 128 18.75 19.86 13.56
N PHE A 129 19.78 20.22 12.80
CA PHE A 129 21.07 19.55 12.81
C PHE A 129 22.20 20.52 13.18
N GLU A 130 22.87 20.24 14.30
CA GLU A 130 24.01 20.98 14.85
C GLU A 130 25.30 20.17 14.56
N PRO A 131 26.18 20.58 13.62
CA PRO A 131 27.44 19.86 13.35
C PRO A 131 28.44 20.00 14.51
N ILE A 132 29.20 18.93 14.79
CA ILE A 132 30.24 18.92 15.84
C ILE A 132 31.62 19.06 15.17
N GLY A 133 32.29 20.21 15.33
CA GLY A 133 33.63 20.46 14.76
C GLY A 133 34.38 21.63 15.41
N LEU A 134 35.72 21.58 15.40
CA LEU A 134 36.59 22.67 15.87
C LEU A 134 36.62 23.82 14.85
N LYS A 135 36.39 25.05 15.34
CA LYS A 135 36.62 26.35 14.66
C LYS A 135 35.62 26.79 13.58
N SER A 136 34.33 26.80 13.91
CA SER A 136 33.35 27.87 13.57
C SER A 136 31.97 27.39 13.99
N GLN A 137 31.23 28.17 14.78
CA GLN A 137 29.81 27.93 15.00
C GLN A 137 29.08 28.13 13.68
N LYS A 138 28.99 27.08 12.84
CA LYS A 138 28.06 27.06 11.70
C LYS A 138 26.65 27.05 12.27
N GLU A 139 25.78 27.90 11.71
CA GLU A 139 24.37 27.96 12.11
C GLU A 139 23.71 26.56 12.00
N PRO A 140 22.82 26.20 12.93
CA PRO A 140 22.12 24.92 12.89
C PRO A 140 21.26 24.85 11.62
N LEU A 141 21.39 23.77 10.86
CA LEU A 141 20.51 23.55 9.71
C LEU A 141 19.10 23.26 10.23
N ARG A 142 18.14 24.11 9.89
CA ARG A 142 16.71 23.92 10.18
C ARG A 142 16.00 23.41 8.94
N LEU A 143 15.30 22.29 9.09
CA LEU A 143 14.43 21.70 8.08
C LEU A 143 13.00 21.75 8.58
N ASP A 144 12.11 22.42 7.85
CA ASP A 144 10.71 22.59 8.25
C ASP A 144 9.90 21.35 7.88
N LEU A 145 9.21 20.75 8.85
CA LEU A 145 8.40 19.54 8.65
C LEU A 145 6.92 19.86 8.43
N ALA A 146 6.48 21.09 8.74
CA ALA A 146 5.09 21.51 8.60
C ALA A 146 4.70 21.82 7.15
N LYS A 147 5.68 21.97 6.25
CA LYS A 147 5.44 22.30 4.85
C LYS A 147 4.74 21.17 4.09
N PRO A 148 3.79 21.50 3.19
CA PRO A 148 3.19 20.51 2.30
C PRO A 148 4.26 19.86 1.41
N GLY A 149 4.14 18.55 1.18
CA GLY A 149 5.11 17.77 0.40
C GLY A 149 6.32 17.27 1.20
N SER A 150 6.40 17.56 2.50
CA SER A 150 7.43 16.98 3.37
C SER A 150 7.25 15.47 3.47
N ARG A 151 8.35 14.72 3.33
CA ARG A 151 8.35 13.25 3.38
C ARG A 151 9.63 12.73 4.01
N VAL A 152 9.57 11.49 4.49
CA VAL A 152 10.69 10.81 5.11
C VAL A 152 10.77 9.39 4.58
N GLU A 153 11.97 8.99 4.18
CA GLU A 153 12.23 7.69 3.55
C GLU A 153 13.43 7.02 4.24
N LYS A 154 13.38 5.70 4.36
CA LYS A 154 14.52 4.91 4.84
C LYS A 154 15.50 4.73 3.67
N VAL A 155 16.75 5.12 3.88
CA VAL A 155 17.79 5.11 2.84
C VAL A 155 18.98 4.31 3.31
N ARG A 156 19.69 3.73 2.34
CA ARG A 156 20.87 2.90 2.54
C ARG A 156 22.11 3.75 2.24
N VAL A 157 23.04 3.85 3.18
CA VAL A 157 24.24 4.70 3.04
C VAL A 157 25.50 3.92 3.34
N GLY A 158 26.31 3.68 2.32
CA GLY A 158 27.57 2.96 2.46
C GLY A 158 28.20 2.65 1.11
N PRO A 159 29.50 2.36 1.07
CA PRO A 159 30.13 1.92 -0.16
C PRO A 159 29.42 0.63 -0.61
N PHE A 160 28.92 0.64 -1.85
CA PHE A 160 28.26 -0.50 -2.51
C PHE A 160 26.82 -0.85 -2.13
N GLY A 161 26.10 -0.03 -1.34
CA GLY A 161 24.64 -0.20 -1.16
C GLY A 161 24.20 -1.56 -0.59
N SER A 162 25.05 -2.23 0.19
CA SER A 162 24.74 -3.52 0.81
C SER A 162 23.73 -3.36 1.96
N SER A 163 23.01 -4.44 2.29
CA SER A 163 22.02 -4.48 3.39
C SER A 163 22.61 -4.30 4.79
N LEU A 164 23.95 -4.30 4.92
CA LEU A 164 24.66 -4.01 6.16
C LEU A 164 24.63 -2.51 6.52
N PHE A 165 24.29 -1.66 5.54
CA PHE A 165 24.34 -0.20 5.63
C PHE A 165 22.94 0.46 5.61
N ASP A 166 21.97 -0.29 6.12
CA ASP A 166 20.58 0.10 6.32
C ASP A 166 20.45 1.06 7.53
N SER A 167 21.25 2.12 7.61
CA SER A 167 21.39 2.96 8.82
C SER A 167 20.84 4.39 8.67
N ALA A 168 20.31 4.80 7.51
CA ALA A 168 19.95 6.20 7.27
C ALA A 168 18.47 6.49 7.01
N VAL A 169 18.14 7.76 7.20
CA VAL A 169 16.85 8.38 6.94
C VAL A 169 17.08 9.62 6.08
N ALA A 170 16.35 9.73 4.96
CA ALA A 170 16.31 10.94 4.14
C ALA A 170 15.05 11.73 4.46
N VAL A 171 15.21 13.01 4.83
CA VAL A 171 14.11 13.91 5.14
C VAL A 171 14.02 15.00 4.09
N TYR A 172 12.83 15.15 3.50
CA TYR A 172 12.52 16.13 2.46
C TYR A 172 11.59 17.19 3.04
N SER A 173 11.86 18.47 2.76
CA SER A 173 11.05 19.62 3.19
C SER A 173 10.36 20.23 1.96
N GLY A 174 9.21 19.69 1.58
CA GLY A 174 8.49 20.10 0.37
C GLY A 174 9.04 19.47 -0.92
N PHE A 175 8.61 20.01 -2.06
CA PHE A 175 8.76 19.34 -3.36
C PHE A 175 10.13 19.50 -4.02
N GLU A 176 10.88 20.57 -3.72
CA GLU A 176 12.09 20.96 -4.48
C GLU A 176 13.39 20.99 -3.66
N THR A 177 13.35 20.72 -2.35
CA THR A 177 14.56 20.77 -1.50
C THR A 177 15.38 19.49 -1.60
N ARG A 178 16.72 19.61 -1.67
CA ARG A 178 17.63 18.48 -1.48
C ARG A 178 17.36 17.81 -0.13
N PRO A 179 17.29 16.45 -0.06
CA PRO A 179 17.01 15.76 1.19
C PRO A 179 18.16 15.91 2.18
N LEU A 180 17.81 16.05 3.45
CA LEU A 180 18.74 15.87 4.54
C LEU A 180 18.87 14.37 4.83
N VAL A 181 20.00 13.79 4.45
CA VAL A 181 20.31 12.38 4.72
C VAL A 181 21.06 12.28 6.05
N VAL A 182 20.45 11.58 7.00
CA VAL A 182 20.99 11.39 8.35
C VAL A 182 21.15 9.90 8.62
N GLU A 183 22.35 9.51 8.99
CA GLU A 183 22.69 8.16 9.42
C GLU A 183 22.70 8.03 10.94
N PHE A 184 22.07 6.96 11.41
CA PHE A 184 22.03 6.51 12.78
C PHE A 184 22.87 5.25 12.90
N VAL A 185 24.07 5.38 13.45
CA VAL A 185 25.01 4.26 13.55
C VAL A 185 24.63 3.38 14.74
N ASP A 186 24.05 2.21 14.45
CA ASP A 186 23.55 1.25 15.44
C ASP A 186 24.41 -0.03 15.47
N PHE A 187 25.47 -0.04 16.27
CA PHE A 187 26.28 -1.26 16.50
C PHE A 187 25.63 -2.25 17.48
N GLY A 188 24.54 -1.86 18.16
CA GLY A 188 23.94 -2.57 19.29
C GLY A 188 22.59 -3.25 19.03
N GLY A 189 22.10 -3.26 17.78
CA GLY A 189 20.78 -3.81 17.45
C GLY A 189 19.59 -3.03 18.01
N GLU A 190 19.82 -1.84 18.58
CA GLU A 190 18.76 -0.89 18.90
C GLU A 190 18.23 -0.31 17.58
N MET A 191 16.94 -0.44 17.29
CA MET A 191 16.30 0.02 16.04
C MET A 191 16.24 1.56 15.93
N ARG A 192 17.35 2.27 16.14
CA ARG A 192 17.37 3.73 16.32
C ARG A 192 16.96 4.43 15.03
N ARG A 193 17.45 3.98 13.87
CA ARG A 193 16.97 4.47 12.57
C ARG A 193 15.45 4.39 12.46
N ASP A 194 14.87 3.24 12.79
CA ASP A 194 13.43 3.01 12.64
C ASP A 194 12.60 3.83 13.63
N ILE A 195 13.11 4.03 14.84
CA ILE A 195 12.52 4.92 15.85
C ILE A 195 12.53 6.38 15.37
N TRP A 196 13.68 6.87 14.90
CA TRP A 196 13.80 8.25 14.40
C TRP A 196 12.97 8.48 13.15
N HIS A 197 12.92 7.49 12.25
CA HIS A 197 12.01 7.50 11.11
C HIS A 197 10.56 7.61 11.58
N ALA A 198 10.12 6.82 12.56
CA ALA A 198 8.77 6.90 13.10
C ALA A 198 8.47 8.26 13.76
N PHE A 199 9.40 8.85 14.50
CA PHE A 199 9.22 10.18 15.10
C PHE A 199 9.03 11.27 14.05
N ILE A 200 9.91 11.30 13.04
CA ILE A 200 9.85 12.30 11.97
C ILE A 200 8.58 12.08 11.13
N LYS A 201 8.25 10.82 10.80
CA LYS A 201 7.04 10.47 10.05
C LYS A 201 5.78 10.85 10.80
N GLU A 202 5.75 10.71 12.13
CA GLU A 202 4.60 11.11 12.95
C GLU A 202 4.37 12.62 12.87
N VAL A 203 5.40 13.44 13.05
CA VAL A 203 5.30 14.92 12.97
C VAL A 203 4.82 15.35 11.58
N ILE A 204 5.41 14.81 10.50
CA ILE A 204 4.96 15.08 9.12
C ILE A 204 3.51 14.65 8.91
N SER A 205 3.11 13.50 9.48
CA SER A 205 1.76 12.98 9.31
C SER A 205 0.70 13.85 9.99
N VAL A 206 1.05 14.44 11.12
CA VAL A 206 0.20 15.39 11.87
C VAL A 206 -0.10 16.64 11.05
N TYR A 207 0.91 17.27 10.44
CA TYR A 207 0.67 18.49 9.66
C TYR A 207 -0.15 18.22 8.41
N ALA A 208 0.10 17.10 7.74
CA ALA A 208 -0.75 16.73 6.61
C ALA A 208 -2.18 16.37 7.06
N PHE A 209 -2.38 15.78 8.26
CA PHE A 209 -3.72 15.60 8.84
C PHE A 209 -4.41 16.94 9.13
N ILE A 210 -3.70 17.92 9.72
CA ILE A 210 -4.22 19.26 9.98
C ILE A 210 -4.61 19.96 8.67
N GLN A 211 -3.76 19.87 7.63
CA GLN A 211 -4.03 20.47 6.33
C GLN A 211 -5.26 19.86 5.64
N GLU A 212 -5.46 18.54 5.78
CA GLU A 212 -6.49 17.81 5.06
C GLU A 212 -7.84 17.76 5.79
N TYR A 213 -7.83 17.68 7.13
CA TYR A 213 -9.03 17.51 7.97
C TYR A 213 -9.25 18.67 8.95
N GLY A 214 -8.34 19.62 9.05
CA GLY A 214 -8.49 20.82 9.87
C GLY A 214 -9.20 21.97 9.14
N PRO A 215 -9.61 23.00 9.89
CA PRO A 215 -10.06 24.26 9.31
C PRO A 215 -8.90 24.97 8.58
N GLU A 216 -9.23 25.78 7.57
CA GLU A 216 -8.21 26.58 6.86
C GLU A 216 -7.61 27.65 7.77
N ASP A 217 -6.32 27.95 7.54
CA ASP A 217 -5.62 29.00 8.29
C ASP A 217 -6.32 30.34 8.08
N GLY A 218 -6.79 30.95 9.17
CA GLY A 218 -7.53 32.23 9.13
C GLY A 218 -9.05 32.09 8.96
N ASP A 219 -9.63 30.89 9.02
CA ASP A 219 -11.07 30.70 8.97
C ASP A 219 -11.78 31.21 10.25
N ASN A 220 -12.57 32.29 10.12
CA ASN A 220 -13.32 32.91 11.22
C ASN A 220 -14.32 31.95 11.88
N SER A 221 -14.73 30.88 11.21
CA SER A 221 -15.73 29.97 11.74
C SER A 221 -15.25 29.02 12.83
N ILE A 222 -13.94 28.96 13.03
CA ILE A 222 -13.34 28.32 14.19
C ILE A 222 -13.89 28.94 15.49
N HIS A 223 -14.30 30.21 15.47
CA HIS A 223 -14.92 30.89 16.62
C HIS A 223 -16.40 30.52 16.83
N HIS A 224 -17.06 29.91 15.84
CA HIS A 224 -18.47 29.51 15.94
C HIS A 224 -18.66 28.19 16.70
N VAL A 225 -17.61 27.36 16.76
CA VAL A 225 -17.63 26.07 17.45
C VAL A 225 -16.76 26.19 18.69
N HIS A 226 -17.36 25.99 19.86
CA HIS A 226 -16.65 26.16 21.11
C HIS A 226 -15.47 25.17 21.23
N GLY A 227 -14.28 25.71 21.52
CA GLY A 227 -13.06 24.94 21.68
C GLY A 227 -12.37 24.54 20.37
N ALA A 228 -12.93 24.81 19.19
CA ALA A 228 -12.33 24.48 17.91
C ALA A 228 -10.98 25.20 17.68
N HIS A 229 -10.83 26.43 18.20
CA HIS A 229 -9.56 27.19 18.14
C HIS A 229 -8.38 26.47 18.81
N GLY A 230 -8.65 25.61 19.79
CA GLY A 230 -7.63 24.78 20.44
C GLY A 230 -7.42 23.42 19.76
N GLY A 231 -8.13 23.12 18.67
CA GLY A 231 -8.10 21.82 18.01
C GLY A 231 -6.71 21.45 17.50
N THR A 232 -6.06 22.37 16.77
CA THR A 232 -4.70 22.17 16.24
C THR A 232 -3.69 21.86 17.36
N MET A 233 -3.76 22.60 18.48
CA MET A 233 -2.92 22.34 19.65
C MET A 233 -3.20 20.97 20.27
N ARG A 234 -4.46 20.50 20.31
CA ARG A 234 -4.80 19.16 20.79
C ARG A 234 -4.24 18.05 19.90
N VAL A 235 -4.28 18.24 18.57
CA VAL A 235 -3.71 17.29 17.60
C VAL A 235 -2.21 17.17 17.81
N VAL A 236 -1.48 18.31 17.83
CA VAL A 236 -0.03 18.33 18.06
C VAL A 236 0.29 17.67 19.41
N LYS A 237 -0.43 18.00 20.48
CA LYS A 237 -0.26 17.37 21.80
C LYS A 237 -0.50 15.85 21.76
N SER A 238 -1.47 15.37 20.99
CA SER A 238 -1.73 13.93 20.80
C SER A 238 -0.50 13.23 20.21
N ALA A 239 0.07 13.81 19.15
CA ALA A 239 1.27 13.27 18.51
C ALA A 239 2.51 13.31 19.41
N VAL A 240 2.70 14.41 20.14
CA VAL A 240 3.75 14.54 21.15
C VAL A 240 3.64 13.43 22.20
N ASN A 241 2.43 13.13 22.66
CA ASN A 241 2.18 12.03 23.58
C ASN A 241 2.47 10.68 22.92
N GLY A 242 2.10 10.48 21.65
CA GLY A 242 2.47 9.29 20.87
C GLY A 242 3.99 9.06 20.84
N ILE A 243 4.77 10.12 20.64
CA ILE A 243 6.24 10.07 20.70
C ILE A 243 6.73 9.76 22.12
N THR A 244 6.10 10.32 23.16
CA THR A 244 6.40 9.96 24.57
C THR A 244 6.22 8.47 24.82
N ARG A 245 5.14 7.88 24.30
CA ARG A 245 4.86 6.46 24.49
C ARG A 245 5.89 5.59 23.81
N MET A 246 6.28 5.93 22.59
CA MET A 246 7.36 5.22 21.90
C MET A 246 8.69 5.31 22.66
N GLN A 247 9.06 6.49 23.18
CA GLN A 247 10.25 6.66 24.03
C GLN A 247 10.15 5.85 25.34
N GLY A 248 9.00 5.85 26.00
CA GLY A 248 8.75 5.04 27.19
C GLY A 248 8.91 3.54 26.92
N LEU A 249 8.34 3.04 25.82
CA LEU A 249 8.50 1.65 25.39
C LEU A 249 9.95 1.29 25.05
N GLN A 250 10.71 2.23 24.49
CA GLN A 250 12.13 2.07 24.23
C GLN A 250 12.92 1.87 25.53
N PHE A 251 12.63 2.65 26.58
CA PHE A 251 13.31 2.51 27.88
C PHE A 251 13.00 1.18 28.58
N ILE A 252 11.80 0.63 28.36
CA ILE A 252 11.38 -0.67 28.92
C ILE A 252 11.83 -1.84 28.03
N ARG A 253 12.46 -1.57 26.86
CA ARG A 253 12.90 -2.57 25.87
C ARG A 253 11.75 -3.47 25.36
N LYS A 254 10.56 -2.90 25.23
CA LYS A 254 9.33 -3.56 24.75
C LYS A 254 8.79 -2.89 23.48
N LEU A 255 9.69 -2.35 22.66
CA LEU A 255 9.32 -1.71 21.40
C LEU A 255 8.84 -2.78 20.41
N PRO A 256 7.74 -2.55 19.67
CA PRO A 256 7.29 -3.48 18.64
C PRO A 256 8.27 -3.53 17.45
N GLU A 257 8.19 -4.61 16.68
CA GLU A 257 9.01 -4.83 15.46
C GLU A 257 8.93 -3.67 14.47
N ASP A 258 7.76 -3.01 14.38
CA ASP A 258 7.59 -1.77 13.65
C ASP A 258 7.12 -0.65 14.60
N PRO A 259 7.99 0.34 14.92
CA PRO A 259 7.66 1.46 15.78
C PRO A 259 6.48 2.31 15.27
N ILE A 260 6.22 2.31 13.95
CA ILE A 260 5.14 3.08 13.33
C ILE A 260 3.77 2.63 13.88
N LYS A 261 3.59 1.35 14.25
CA LYS A 261 2.31 0.82 14.74
C LYS A 261 1.81 1.47 16.04
N VAL A 262 2.69 2.12 16.82
CA VAL A 262 2.33 2.82 18.07
C VAL A 262 2.03 4.31 17.84
N ALA A 263 2.52 4.84 16.73
CA ALA A 263 2.38 6.23 16.32
C ALA A 263 1.00 6.41 15.66
N GLN A 264 0.22 7.40 16.14
CA GLN A 264 -1.21 7.48 15.83
C GLN A 264 -1.45 7.88 14.38
N PHE A 265 -0.81 8.95 13.91
CA PHE A 265 -1.07 9.50 12.58
C PHE A 265 -0.31 8.71 11.52
N SER A 266 0.97 8.42 11.73
CA SER A 266 1.75 7.65 10.76
C SER A 266 1.20 6.24 10.53
N TYR A 267 0.70 5.55 11.57
CA TYR A 267 0.01 4.26 11.39
C TYR A 267 -1.27 4.39 10.58
N LEU A 268 -2.14 5.35 10.94
CA LEU A 268 -3.44 5.51 10.30
C LEU A 268 -3.35 5.92 8.82
N ARG A 269 -2.28 6.61 8.42
CA ARG A 269 -2.05 6.95 7.01
C ARG A 269 -1.87 5.71 6.13
N ASP A 270 -1.16 4.71 6.63
CA ASP A 270 -0.84 3.49 5.87
C ASP A 270 -1.87 2.37 6.11
N ALA A 271 -2.73 2.51 7.12
CA ALA A 271 -3.72 1.50 7.50
C ALA A 271 -4.97 1.51 6.60
N PRO A 272 -5.49 0.34 6.19
CA PRO A 272 -6.76 0.27 5.48
C PRO A 272 -7.88 0.80 6.38
N PHE A 273 -8.77 1.61 5.81
CA PHE A 273 -9.85 2.29 6.55
C PHE A 273 -9.37 3.37 7.55
N GLY A 274 -8.08 3.70 7.54
CA GLY A 274 -7.50 4.74 8.39
C GLY A 274 -8.13 6.11 8.18
N ASP A 275 -8.58 6.42 6.96
CA ASP A 275 -9.26 7.68 6.63
C ASP A 275 -10.53 7.91 7.46
N ILE A 276 -11.30 6.86 7.75
CA ILE A 276 -12.51 6.97 8.56
C ILE A 276 -12.15 7.23 10.02
N VAL A 277 -11.06 6.63 10.50
CA VAL A 277 -10.52 6.95 11.83
C VAL A 277 -10.08 8.41 11.87
N TYR A 278 -9.39 8.93 10.83
CA TYR A 278 -9.06 10.34 10.72
C TYR A 278 -10.27 11.26 10.73
N GLN A 279 -11.34 10.93 10.01
CA GLN A 279 -12.58 11.69 10.05
C GLN A 279 -13.15 11.75 11.48
N THR A 280 -13.21 10.61 12.19
CA THR A 280 -13.69 10.61 13.58
C THR A 280 -12.76 11.35 14.55
N LEU A 281 -11.45 11.30 14.33
CA LEU A 281 -10.48 12.08 15.10
C LEU A 281 -10.62 13.58 14.82
N ALA A 282 -10.91 13.98 13.58
CA ALA A 282 -11.13 15.38 13.23
C ALA A 282 -12.38 15.92 13.93
N VAL A 283 -13.47 15.15 13.95
CA VAL A 283 -14.67 15.47 14.73
C VAL A 283 -14.36 15.56 16.23
N HIS A 284 -13.55 14.64 16.76
CA HIS A 284 -13.14 14.66 18.17
C HIS A 284 -12.29 15.90 18.51
N PHE A 285 -11.34 16.25 17.63
CA PHE A 285 -10.39 17.33 17.86
C PHE A 285 -10.96 18.71 17.60
N TRP A 286 -11.75 18.94 16.56
CA TRP A 286 -12.30 20.28 16.23
C TRP A 286 -13.79 20.43 16.53
N GLY A 287 -14.53 19.33 16.68
CA GLY A 287 -15.95 19.38 16.98
C GLY A 287 -16.23 19.93 18.38
N GLY A 288 -17.33 20.66 18.51
CA GLY A 288 -17.75 21.25 19.78
C GLY A 288 -19.20 21.74 19.71
N PRO A 289 -19.78 22.19 20.84
CA PRO A 289 -21.09 22.81 20.81
C PRO A 289 -21.04 24.14 20.03
N LEU A 290 -22.10 24.42 19.27
CA LEU A 290 -22.24 25.68 18.54
C LEU A 290 -22.46 26.85 19.51
N VAL A 291 -21.74 27.94 19.29
CA VAL A 291 -21.91 29.18 20.07
C VAL A 291 -23.14 29.92 19.53
N SER A 292 -24.11 30.21 20.41
CA SER A 292 -25.47 30.70 20.11
C SER A 292 -25.58 32.00 19.31
N LYS A 293 -24.49 32.73 19.06
CA LYS A 293 -24.49 33.99 18.28
C LYS A 293 -25.00 33.83 16.83
N PHE A 294 -25.21 32.60 16.36
CA PHE A 294 -25.82 32.31 15.07
C PHE A 294 -27.37 32.32 15.07
N MET A 295 -28.02 32.40 16.23
CA MET A 295 -29.49 32.50 16.30
C MET A 295 -30.03 33.95 16.19
N GLU A 296 -29.18 34.98 16.28
CA GLU A 296 -29.66 36.38 16.38
C GLU A 296 -29.62 37.19 15.07
N SER A 297 -29.21 36.63 13.92
CA SER A 297 -29.21 37.37 12.64
C SER A 297 -30.36 37.02 11.68
N GLY A 298 -31.40 36.32 12.16
CA GLY A 298 -32.63 36.08 11.41
C GLY A 298 -33.86 36.00 12.31
N GLN A 299 -34.55 37.15 12.47
CA GLN A 299 -35.94 37.35 12.92
C GLN A 299 -36.53 36.42 14.01
N SER A 300 -36.62 36.94 15.25
CA SER A 300 -37.78 36.93 16.20
C SER A 300 -38.97 35.98 15.92
N SER A 301 -39.58 35.17 16.82
CA SER A 301 -39.64 35.03 18.30
C SER A 301 -40.28 33.64 18.66
N PRO A 302 -40.90 33.36 19.85
CA PRO A 302 -40.33 32.61 20.97
C PRO A 302 -41.04 31.27 21.35
N ALA A 303 -40.35 30.47 22.17
CA ALA A 303 -40.82 29.41 23.11
C ALA A 303 -41.97 28.45 22.72
N GLN A 304 -41.66 27.15 22.53
CA GLN A 304 -42.38 26.04 23.21
C GLN A 304 -41.71 24.67 23.07
N GLU A 305 -41.57 24.02 24.24
CA GLU A 305 -41.64 22.59 24.57
C GLU A 305 -41.32 21.47 23.54
N VAL A 306 -40.38 20.63 23.98
CA VAL A 306 -40.26 19.16 23.83
C VAL A 306 -41.24 18.47 22.87
N VAL A 307 -40.73 18.01 21.72
CA VAL A 307 -41.39 17.01 20.84
C VAL A 307 -40.33 16.04 20.30
N PRO A 308 -40.64 14.72 20.13
CA PRO A 308 -39.66 13.63 20.11
C PRO A 308 -38.88 13.47 18.81
N LEU A 309 -37.68 12.88 18.94
CA LEU A 309 -36.72 12.63 17.89
C LEU A 309 -37.09 11.38 17.06
N ASP A 310 -38.01 11.51 16.12
CA ASP A 310 -38.24 10.48 15.09
C ASP A 310 -38.52 11.16 13.74
N GLY A 311 -37.49 11.22 12.89
CA GLY A 311 -37.56 11.95 11.61
C GLY A 311 -36.19 12.42 11.13
N PHE A 312 -35.26 11.50 10.89
CA PHE A 312 -33.97 11.79 10.24
C PHE A 312 -33.78 10.95 8.98
N TYR A 313 -34.73 11.04 8.05
CA TYR A 313 -34.55 10.61 6.66
C TYR A 313 -35.24 11.60 5.73
N ASP A 314 -34.54 12.68 5.37
CA ASP A 314 -34.75 13.31 4.08
C ASP A 314 -33.41 13.78 3.50
N ILE A 315 -33.02 13.11 2.41
CA ILE A 315 -31.84 13.40 1.61
C ILE A 315 -32.25 14.48 0.61
N SER A 316 -32.55 15.69 1.10
CA SER A 316 -32.83 16.86 0.25
C SER A 316 -32.81 18.20 0.99
N ASP A 317 -31.79 18.48 1.80
CA ASP A 317 -31.47 19.89 2.10
C ASP A 317 -29.97 20.13 2.39
N ASN A 318 -29.52 21.31 1.99
CA ASN A 318 -28.13 21.71 1.77
C ASN A 318 -27.29 21.93 3.07
N ARG A 319 -27.55 21.19 4.16
CA ARG A 319 -27.00 21.47 5.51
C ARG A 319 -26.45 20.25 6.26
N ILE A 320 -25.75 19.33 5.60
CA ILE A 320 -25.17 18.17 6.29
C ILE A 320 -23.95 18.61 7.13
N GLN A 321 -24.16 18.84 8.42
CA GLN A 321 -23.12 18.92 9.45
C GLN A 321 -22.94 17.54 10.06
N VAL A 322 -21.71 17.18 10.44
CA VAL A 322 -21.44 15.90 11.11
C VAL A 322 -21.57 16.10 12.61
N PHE A 323 -22.36 15.25 13.26
CA PHE A 323 -22.59 15.29 14.70
C PHE A 323 -21.82 14.17 15.40
N ASP A 324 -21.19 14.51 16.52
CA ASP A 324 -20.66 13.53 17.47
C ASP A 324 -21.78 12.99 18.36
N LEU A 325 -21.53 11.89 19.07
CA LEU A 325 -22.48 11.26 20.00
C LEU A 325 -22.93 12.22 21.11
N ASP A 326 -22.03 13.12 21.51
CA ASP A 326 -22.24 14.15 22.53
C ASP A 326 -23.06 15.36 22.02
N GLY A 327 -23.42 15.40 20.72
CA GLY A 327 -24.04 16.57 20.08
C GLY A 327 -23.05 17.66 19.66
N SER A 328 -21.74 17.38 19.71
CA SER A 328 -20.72 18.28 19.14
C SER A 328 -20.83 18.32 17.63
N VAL A 329 -20.64 19.50 17.05
CA VAL A 329 -20.80 19.75 15.62
C VAL A 329 -19.45 19.91 14.96
N TYR A 330 -19.27 19.26 13.82
CA TYR A 330 -18.16 19.46 12.90
C TYR A 330 -18.69 20.03 11.58
N LEU A 331 -18.18 21.19 11.17
CA LEU A 331 -18.72 21.96 10.05
C LEU A 331 -18.34 21.34 8.71
N ARG A 332 -19.30 21.29 7.77
CA ARG A 332 -19.09 20.77 6.41
C ARG A 332 -17.91 21.42 5.68
N LYS A 333 -17.68 22.71 5.90
CA LYS A 333 -16.59 23.43 5.25
C LYS A 333 -15.20 22.91 5.60
N TRP A 334 -15.07 22.21 6.74
CA TRP A 334 -13.82 21.57 7.16
C TRP A 334 -13.65 20.17 6.54
N MET A 335 -14.70 19.62 5.92
CA MET A 335 -14.68 18.33 5.21
C MET A 335 -13.99 18.44 3.83
N ARG A 336 -12.70 18.75 3.82
CA ARG A 336 -11.93 19.02 2.58
C ARG A 336 -11.39 17.76 1.92
N SER A 337 -11.09 16.72 2.70
CA SER A 337 -10.60 15.43 2.17
C SER A 337 -11.59 14.77 1.21
N ALA A 338 -11.08 14.18 0.12
CA ALA A 338 -11.87 13.33 -0.75
C ALA A 338 -12.40 12.07 -0.05
N SER A 339 -11.81 11.68 1.09
CA SER A 339 -12.21 10.49 1.85
C SER A 339 -13.65 10.57 2.37
N TRP A 340 -14.19 11.79 2.58
CA TRP A 340 -15.57 12.02 3.03
C TRP A 340 -16.61 11.60 1.98
N ALA A 341 -16.25 11.58 0.69
CA ALA A 341 -17.11 11.14 -0.40
C ALA A 341 -17.05 9.62 -0.67
N SER A 342 -16.16 8.89 0.02
CA SER A 342 -16.02 7.45 -0.18
C SER A 342 -17.27 6.69 0.28
N LYS A 343 -17.65 5.64 -0.47
CA LYS A 343 -18.81 4.78 -0.11
C LYS A 343 -18.70 4.22 1.31
N SER A 344 -17.48 3.90 1.72
CA SER A 344 -17.13 3.41 3.05
C SER A 344 -17.37 4.44 4.16
N SER A 345 -17.01 5.70 3.92
CA SER A 345 -17.25 6.79 4.87
C SER A 345 -18.75 7.07 4.99
N ILE A 346 -19.45 7.17 3.86
CA ILE A 346 -20.89 7.40 3.83
C ILE A 346 -21.65 6.30 4.59
N SER A 347 -21.29 5.03 4.41
CA SER A 347 -21.92 3.92 5.14
C SER A 347 -21.59 3.94 6.63
N PHE A 348 -20.37 4.30 7.01
CA PHE A 348 -19.98 4.44 8.41
C PHE A 348 -20.79 5.54 9.12
N TRP A 349 -20.86 6.74 8.54
CA TRP A 349 -21.57 7.89 9.14
C TRP A 349 -23.09 7.73 9.14
N LYS A 350 -23.66 6.95 8.21
CA LYS A 350 -25.08 6.56 8.27
C LYS A 350 -25.38 5.65 9.46
N ASN A 351 -24.48 4.70 9.74
CA ASN A 351 -24.67 3.71 10.81
C ASN A 351 -24.24 4.23 12.19
N SER A 352 -23.54 5.37 12.27
CA SER A 352 -23.01 5.90 13.53
C SER A 352 -24.04 6.57 14.43
N SER A 353 -25.19 7.00 13.88
CA SER A 353 -26.19 7.84 14.56
C SER A 353 -27.11 7.08 15.53
N LEU A 354 -26.97 5.76 15.67
CA LEU A 354 -27.75 4.96 16.62
C LEU A 354 -27.27 5.23 18.06
N ARG A 355 -27.98 6.07 18.81
CA ARG A 355 -27.73 6.35 20.23
C ARG A 355 -28.22 5.20 21.11
N GLN A 356 -27.31 4.34 21.56
CA GLN A 356 -27.66 3.19 22.41
C GLN A 356 -26.93 3.20 23.78
N GLY A 357 -26.18 4.27 24.11
CA GLY A 357 -25.40 4.36 25.35
C GLY A 357 -25.48 5.71 26.08
N LEU A 358 -25.07 5.69 27.36
CA LEU A 358 -24.95 6.88 28.20
C LEU A 358 -23.61 7.56 27.93
N VAL A 359 -23.64 8.78 27.43
CA VAL A 359 -22.44 9.59 27.17
C VAL A 359 -22.00 10.28 28.47
N LEU A 360 -20.85 9.89 29.03
CA LEU A 360 -20.26 10.57 30.19
C LEU A 360 -19.33 11.70 29.76
N SER A 361 -18.59 11.50 28.67
CA SER A 361 -17.73 12.50 28.04
C SER A 361 -17.40 12.08 26.61
N LYS A 362 -16.86 13.01 25.80
CA LYS A 362 -16.27 12.74 24.48
C LYS A 362 -15.29 11.57 24.45
N ASN A 363 -14.74 11.25 25.62
CA ASN A 363 -13.70 10.26 25.80
C ASN A 363 -14.19 8.94 26.39
N LEU A 364 -15.43 8.89 26.90
CA LEU A 364 -15.99 7.72 27.58
C LEU A 364 -17.51 7.70 27.45
N VAL A 365 -18.00 6.65 26.80
CA VAL A 365 -19.43 6.29 26.73
C VAL A 365 -19.63 5.02 27.55
N VAL A 366 -20.76 4.86 28.22
CA VAL A 366 -21.11 3.65 28.96
C VAL A 366 -22.20 2.90 28.19
N ALA A 367 -22.07 1.58 28.13
CA ALA A 367 -22.93 0.66 27.35
C ALA A 367 -22.81 0.73 25.81
N ASP A 368 -22.01 1.64 25.26
CA ASP A 368 -21.79 1.77 23.81
C ASP A 368 -20.36 2.27 23.49
N LYS A 369 -19.86 2.07 22.27
CA LYS A 369 -18.54 2.51 21.81
C LYS A 369 -18.59 3.95 21.28
N THR A 370 -17.55 4.75 21.55
CA THR A 370 -17.35 6.07 20.91
C THR A 370 -17.17 5.92 19.40
N LEU A 371 -17.40 7.00 18.64
CA LEU A 371 -17.20 6.98 17.18
C LEU A 371 -15.78 6.55 16.79
N VAL A 372 -14.78 7.06 17.51
CA VAL A 372 -13.36 6.74 17.28
C VAL A 372 -13.09 5.26 17.56
N GLU A 373 -13.67 4.68 18.62
CA GLU A 373 -13.51 3.25 18.91
C GLU A 373 -14.22 2.36 17.86
N ARG A 374 -15.42 2.73 17.39
CA ARG A 374 -16.11 2.00 16.32
C ARG A 374 -15.29 2.02 15.02
N ALA A 375 -14.77 3.20 14.64
CA ALA A 375 -13.91 3.34 13.46
C ALA A 375 -12.61 2.55 13.61
N THR A 376 -12.01 2.57 14.79
CA THR A 376 -10.77 1.83 15.09
C THR A 376 -10.98 0.33 15.00
N GLU A 377 -12.08 -0.21 15.53
CA GLU A 377 -12.40 -1.64 15.42
C GLU A 377 -12.56 -2.07 13.95
N ALA A 378 -13.28 -1.26 13.15
CA ALA A 378 -13.45 -1.52 11.72
C ALA A 378 -12.11 -1.48 10.97
N CYS A 379 -11.24 -0.50 11.28
CA CYS A 379 -9.89 -0.39 10.73
C CYS A 379 -9.04 -1.62 11.12
N LYS A 380 -9.06 -2.03 12.39
CA LYS A 380 -8.32 -3.19 12.90
C LYS A 380 -8.70 -4.49 12.19
N GLU A 381 -9.99 -4.75 12.02
CA GLU A 381 -10.45 -5.99 11.38
C GLU A 381 -10.03 -6.05 9.91
N ARG A 382 -10.11 -4.92 9.20
CA ARG A 382 -9.63 -4.83 7.81
C ARG A 382 -8.11 -4.95 7.71
N SER A 383 -7.38 -4.31 8.60
CA SER A 383 -5.92 -4.44 8.70
C SER A 383 -5.49 -5.88 8.93
N ARG A 384 -6.19 -6.62 9.79
CA ARG A 384 -5.92 -8.06 10.01
C ARG A 384 -6.11 -8.90 8.76
N VAL A 385 -7.13 -8.60 7.95
CA VAL A 385 -7.34 -9.30 6.66
C VAL A 385 -6.19 -9.00 5.71
N VAL A 386 -5.77 -7.73 5.60
CA VAL A 386 -4.65 -7.31 4.74
C VAL A 386 -3.33 -7.93 5.19
N GLU A 387 -3.02 -7.91 6.49
CA GLU A 387 -1.82 -8.52 7.06
C GLU A 387 -1.79 -10.04 6.81
N ARG A 388 -2.93 -10.74 6.94
CA ARG A 388 -3.02 -12.17 6.60
C ARG A 388 -2.77 -12.42 5.12
N THR A 389 -3.33 -11.61 4.23
CA THR A 389 -3.08 -11.75 2.78
C THR A 389 -1.63 -11.45 2.43
N GLN A 390 -1.03 -10.42 3.04
CA GLN A 390 0.35 -10.07 2.81
C GLN A 390 1.28 -11.17 3.33
N ALA A 391 1.04 -11.71 4.53
CA ALA A 391 1.81 -12.81 5.08
C ALA A 391 1.73 -14.08 4.21
N THR A 392 0.59 -14.35 3.57
CA THR A 392 0.50 -15.47 2.61
C THR A 392 1.27 -15.21 1.32
N ILE A 393 1.33 -13.96 0.85
CA ILE A 393 2.11 -13.58 -0.33
C ILE A 393 3.59 -13.65 0.01
N ASP A 394 4.01 -13.08 1.13
CA ASP A 394 5.40 -13.07 1.59
C ASP A 394 5.90 -14.50 1.85
N ALA A 395 5.08 -15.36 2.45
CA ALA A 395 5.41 -16.77 2.62
C ALA A 395 5.55 -17.52 1.28
N ALA A 396 4.81 -17.12 0.24
CA ALA A 396 4.94 -17.67 -1.10
C ALA A 396 6.19 -17.13 -1.82
N THR A 397 6.56 -15.87 -1.63
CA THR A 397 7.73 -15.25 -2.28
C THR A 397 9.06 -15.61 -1.60
N LEU A 398 9.07 -15.86 -0.28
CA LEU A 398 10.26 -16.21 0.51
C LEU A 398 10.75 -17.65 0.30
N LYS A 399 9.90 -18.56 -0.19
CA LYS A 399 10.34 -19.87 -0.68
C LYS A 399 11.01 -19.62 -2.04
N GLY A 400 12.34 -19.67 -2.06
CA GLY A 400 13.18 -19.13 -3.13
C GLY A 400 12.80 -19.48 -4.58
N ILE A 401 13.43 -18.78 -5.52
CA ILE A 401 13.17 -18.83 -6.98
C ILE A 401 12.90 -20.25 -7.54
N PRO A 402 13.58 -21.34 -7.13
CA PRO A 402 13.26 -22.71 -7.58
C PRO A 402 11.85 -23.18 -7.17
N SER A 403 11.43 -22.92 -5.93
CA SER A 403 10.09 -23.29 -5.44
C SER A 403 8.98 -22.52 -6.16
N ASN A 404 9.26 -21.31 -6.64
CA ASN A 404 8.32 -20.53 -7.44
C ASN A 404 8.19 -21.07 -8.86
N ILE A 405 9.25 -21.66 -9.43
CA ILE A 405 9.19 -22.36 -10.72
C ILE A 405 8.33 -23.62 -10.58
N ASP A 406 8.51 -24.39 -9.51
CA ASP A 406 7.67 -25.57 -9.23
C ASP A 406 6.20 -25.18 -8.97
N LEU A 407 5.97 -24.09 -8.23
CA LEU A 407 4.62 -23.53 -8.03
C LEU A 407 3.99 -23.09 -9.37
N PHE A 408 4.76 -22.45 -10.24
CA PHE A 408 4.30 -22.05 -11.57
C PHE A 408 3.98 -23.26 -12.45
N GLN A 409 4.83 -24.30 -12.43
CA GLN A 409 4.56 -25.54 -13.15
C GLN A 409 3.26 -26.20 -12.65
N GLU A 410 3.08 -26.31 -11.33
CA GLU A 410 1.87 -26.87 -10.73
C GLU A 410 0.61 -26.05 -11.08
N LEU A 411 0.72 -24.72 -11.10
CA LEU A 411 -0.36 -23.83 -11.53
C LEU A 411 -0.68 -23.94 -13.03
N MET A 412 0.31 -24.28 -13.85
CA MET A 412 0.15 -24.50 -15.29
C MET A 412 -0.30 -25.94 -15.63
N LEU A 413 -0.23 -26.89 -14.69
CA LEU A 413 -0.67 -28.26 -14.93
C LEU A 413 -2.11 -28.38 -15.47
N PRO A 414 -3.12 -27.66 -14.94
CA PRO A 414 -4.49 -27.74 -15.47
C PRO A 414 -4.58 -27.29 -16.93
N LEU A 415 -3.82 -26.25 -17.30
CA LEU A 415 -3.76 -25.76 -18.67
C LEU A 415 -3.05 -26.77 -19.58
N SER A 416 -1.94 -27.36 -19.10
CA SER A 416 -1.19 -28.38 -19.83
C SER A 416 -2.02 -29.63 -20.11
N PHE A 417 -2.87 -30.05 -19.16
CA PHE A 417 -3.75 -31.19 -19.33
C PHE A 417 -4.85 -30.91 -20.37
N THR A 418 -5.40 -29.70 -20.35
CA THR A 418 -6.39 -29.26 -21.36
C THR A 418 -5.79 -29.23 -22.76
N LEU A 419 -4.57 -28.70 -22.91
CA LEU A 419 -3.83 -28.69 -24.17
C LEU A 419 -3.55 -30.10 -24.68
N LYS A 420 -3.06 -31.00 -23.80
CA LYS A 420 -2.83 -32.40 -24.15
C LYS A 420 -4.11 -33.09 -24.61
N ASN A 421 -5.23 -32.89 -23.92
CA ASN A 421 -6.51 -33.47 -24.32
C ASN A 421 -6.98 -32.94 -25.69
N PHE A 422 -6.78 -31.66 -25.96
CA PHE A 422 -7.08 -31.06 -27.27
C PHE A 422 -6.19 -31.67 -28.37
N ASP A 423 -4.91 -31.89 -28.10
CA ASP A 423 -4.00 -32.58 -29.02
C ASP A 423 -4.42 -34.03 -29.28
N LYS A 424 -4.90 -34.75 -28.26
CA LYS A 424 -5.46 -36.11 -28.44
C LYS A 424 -6.68 -36.12 -29.35
N LEU A 425 -7.57 -35.16 -29.17
CA LEU A 425 -8.74 -34.96 -30.04
C LEU A 425 -8.31 -34.67 -31.49
N ARG A 426 -7.31 -33.80 -31.68
CA ARG A 426 -6.77 -33.46 -33.01
C ARG A 426 -6.05 -34.63 -33.69
N ARG A 427 -5.36 -35.49 -32.94
CA ARG A 427 -4.68 -36.69 -33.46
C ARG A 427 -5.61 -37.87 -33.74
N TRP A 428 -6.92 -37.74 -33.49
CA TRP A 428 -7.90 -38.83 -33.65
C TRP A 428 -7.55 -40.10 -32.86
N GLU A 429 -6.86 -39.96 -31.71
CA GLU A 429 -6.50 -41.10 -30.85
C GLU A 429 -7.75 -41.85 -30.36
N GLU A 430 -8.84 -41.11 -30.13
CA GLU A 430 -10.16 -41.65 -29.79
C GLU A 430 -11.24 -41.10 -30.75
N PRO A 431 -11.52 -41.80 -31.87
CA PRO A 431 -12.31 -41.23 -32.97
C PRO A 431 -13.74 -40.88 -32.56
N HIS A 432 -14.35 -41.68 -31.67
CA HIS A 432 -15.71 -41.42 -31.17
C HIS A 432 -15.79 -40.10 -30.37
N LYS A 433 -14.77 -39.75 -29.57
CA LYS A 433 -14.70 -38.49 -28.84
C LYS A 433 -14.48 -37.31 -29.79
N THR A 434 -13.60 -37.45 -30.78
CA THR A 434 -13.35 -36.41 -31.78
C THR A 434 -14.59 -36.13 -32.63
N ILE A 435 -15.31 -37.17 -33.07
CA ILE A 435 -16.57 -37.03 -33.81
C ILE A 435 -17.63 -36.33 -32.95
N SER A 436 -17.78 -36.73 -31.69
CA SER A 436 -18.74 -36.09 -30.77
C SER A 436 -18.39 -34.63 -30.51
N PHE A 437 -17.11 -34.30 -30.32
CA PHE A 437 -16.64 -32.92 -30.14
C PHE A 437 -16.91 -32.08 -31.39
N LEU A 438 -16.60 -32.62 -32.56
CA LEU A 438 -16.79 -31.95 -33.84
C LEU A 438 -18.29 -31.71 -34.11
N ALA A 439 -19.14 -32.71 -33.89
CA ALA A 439 -20.59 -32.58 -34.00
C ALA A 439 -21.14 -31.49 -33.08
N PHE A 440 -20.71 -31.45 -31.82
CA PHE A 440 -21.10 -30.42 -30.86
C PHE A 440 -20.64 -29.02 -31.29
N ALA A 441 -19.38 -28.88 -31.70
CA ALA A 441 -18.85 -27.61 -32.22
C ALA A 441 -19.62 -27.13 -33.46
N TYR A 442 -19.98 -28.05 -34.37
CA TYR A 442 -20.81 -27.74 -35.53
C TYR A 442 -22.22 -27.29 -35.16
N ILE A 443 -22.86 -27.92 -34.18
CA ILE A 443 -24.18 -27.49 -33.69
C ILE A 443 -24.10 -26.06 -33.17
N ILE A 444 -23.06 -25.72 -32.40
CA ILE A 444 -22.84 -24.36 -31.88
C ILE A 444 -22.65 -23.33 -33.01
N ILE A 445 -21.85 -23.67 -34.03
CA ILE A 445 -21.56 -22.78 -35.16
C ILE A 445 -22.83 -22.55 -36.00
N PHE A 446 -23.56 -23.61 -36.35
CA PHE A 446 -24.74 -23.50 -37.23
C PHE A 446 -25.97 -22.92 -36.55
N ARG A 447 -26.13 -23.11 -35.23
CA ARG A 447 -27.18 -22.44 -34.44
C ARG A 447 -26.85 -21.00 -34.04
N ASN A 448 -25.71 -20.47 -34.51
CA ASN A 448 -25.26 -19.11 -34.21
C ASN A 448 -25.11 -18.86 -32.69
N MET A 449 -24.70 -19.89 -31.94
CA MET A 449 -24.57 -19.82 -30.48
C MET A 449 -23.21 -19.29 -30.02
N LEU A 450 -22.31 -18.94 -30.95
CA LEU A 450 -20.97 -18.40 -30.69
C LEU A 450 -20.95 -17.22 -29.70
N PRO A 451 -21.84 -16.21 -29.81
CA PRO A 451 -21.86 -15.08 -28.86
C PRO A 451 -22.18 -15.51 -27.43
N TYR A 452 -22.88 -16.63 -27.25
CA TYR A 452 -23.31 -17.12 -25.93
C TYR A 452 -22.27 -18.03 -25.27
N ILE A 453 -21.24 -18.50 -26.00
CA ILE A 453 -20.17 -19.35 -25.42
C ILE A 453 -19.44 -18.61 -24.31
N PHE A 454 -19.05 -17.36 -24.54
CA PHE A 454 -18.28 -16.60 -23.55
C PHE A 454 -19.09 -16.31 -22.26
N PRO A 455 -20.34 -15.80 -22.33
CA PRO A 455 -21.20 -15.68 -21.15
C PRO A 455 -21.47 -17.01 -20.45
N THR A 456 -21.73 -18.09 -21.18
CA THR A 456 -22.02 -19.41 -20.57
C THR A 456 -20.79 -19.99 -19.87
N MET A 457 -19.58 -19.82 -20.42
CA MET A 457 -18.35 -20.22 -19.75
C MET A 457 -18.13 -19.43 -18.45
N LEU A 458 -18.36 -18.11 -18.45
CA LEU A 458 -18.33 -17.30 -17.22
C LEU A 458 -19.34 -17.79 -16.18
N MET A 459 -20.56 -18.12 -16.61
CA MET A 459 -21.61 -18.66 -15.74
C MET A 459 -21.23 -20.01 -15.15
N ILE A 460 -20.64 -20.92 -15.93
CA ILE A 460 -20.19 -22.23 -15.45
C ILE A 460 -19.05 -22.07 -14.45
N VAL A 461 -18.08 -21.19 -14.73
CA VAL A 461 -16.98 -20.89 -13.81
C VAL A 461 -17.54 -20.31 -12.50
N ALA A 462 -18.45 -19.33 -12.57
CA ALA A 462 -19.07 -18.73 -11.38
C ALA A 462 -19.87 -19.77 -10.57
N ALA A 463 -20.69 -20.58 -11.24
CA ALA A 463 -21.47 -21.65 -10.60
C ALA A 463 -20.56 -22.68 -9.93
N SER A 464 -19.48 -23.09 -10.59
CA SER A 464 -18.50 -24.01 -10.00
C SER A 464 -17.81 -23.40 -8.78
N MET A 465 -17.43 -22.12 -8.82
CA MET A 465 -16.85 -21.40 -7.67
C MET A 465 -17.82 -21.32 -6.50
N LEU A 466 -19.11 -21.03 -6.75
CA LEU A 466 -20.13 -20.98 -5.71
C LEU A 466 -20.43 -22.36 -5.13
N LEU A 467 -20.45 -23.41 -5.95
CA LEU A 467 -20.62 -24.79 -5.51
C LEU A 467 -19.43 -25.25 -4.66
N LEU A 468 -18.21 -24.94 -5.09
CA LEU A 468 -16.97 -25.16 -4.31
C LEU A 468 -17.00 -24.40 -2.98
N LYS A 469 -17.47 -23.16 -2.98
CA LYS A 469 -17.65 -22.36 -1.76
C LYS A 469 -18.69 -23.00 -0.83
N GLY A 470 -19.85 -23.41 -1.34
CA GLY A 470 -20.91 -24.04 -0.55
C GLY A 470 -20.48 -25.38 0.04
N LEU A 471 -19.80 -26.22 -0.74
CA LEU A 471 -19.24 -27.48 -0.24
C LEU A 471 -18.15 -27.27 0.83
N ARG A 472 -17.47 -26.11 0.82
CA ARG A 472 -16.44 -25.74 1.80
C ARG A 472 -17.09 -25.28 3.10
N GLU A 473 -18.12 -24.45 3.01
CA GLU A 473 -18.90 -23.99 4.17
C GLU A 473 -19.61 -25.16 4.87
N GLN A 474 -20.06 -26.17 4.11
CA GLN A 474 -20.63 -27.42 4.64
C GLN A 474 -19.60 -28.37 5.26
N GLY A 475 -18.30 -28.06 5.22
CA GLY A 475 -17.23 -28.91 5.76
C GLY A 475 -17.02 -30.24 5.01
N ARG A 476 -17.69 -30.45 3.87
CA ARG A 476 -17.53 -31.66 3.03
C ARG A 476 -16.24 -31.66 2.23
N LEU A 477 -15.65 -30.49 2.00
CA LEU A 477 -14.32 -30.36 1.44
C LEU A 477 -13.29 -30.45 2.57
N GLY A 478 -12.45 -31.48 2.52
CA GLY A 478 -11.42 -31.74 3.53
C GLY A 478 -10.49 -30.54 3.76
N ARG A 479 -9.83 -30.50 4.92
CA ARG A 479 -8.95 -29.40 5.38
C ARG A 479 -7.78 -29.06 4.43
N SER A 480 -7.51 -29.93 3.45
CA SER A 480 -6.48 -29.79 2.41
C SER A 480 -6.99 -29.19 1.09
N PHE A 481 -8.31 -29.00 0.92
CA PHE A 481 -8.88 -28.56 -0.33
C PHE A 481 -8.48 -27.10 -0.65
N GLY A 482 -7.78 -26.89 -1.77
CA GLY A 482 -7.21 -25.59 -2.16
C GLY A 482 -5.79 -25.34 -1.65
N ARG A 483 -5.19 -26.26 -0.89
CA ARG A 483 -3.76 -26.19 -0.55
C ARG A 483 -2.96 -26.74 -1.74
N VAL A 484 -2.19 -25.88 -2.40
CA VAL A 484 -1.21 -26.32 -3.40
C VAL A 484 -0.07 -27.02 -2.67
N THR A 485 -0.05 -28.35 -2.74
CA THR A 485 0.98 -29.17 -2.10
C THR A 485 2.22 -29.16 -2.97
N ILE A 486 3.16 -28.30 -2.63
CA ILE A 486 4.52 -28.33 -3.17
C ILE A 486 5.16 -29.61 -2.65
N ARG A 487 5.55 -30.52 -3.55
CA ARG A 487 6.43 -31.64 -3.19
C ARG A 487 7.83 -31.05 -3.08
N ASP A 488 8.35 -30.94 -1.87
CA ASP A 488 9.75 -30.55 -1.68
C ASP A 488 10.64 -31.56 -2.42
N GLN A 489 11.53 -31.06 -3.28
CA GLN A 489 12.58 -31.90 -3.87
C GLN A 489 13.48 -32.45 -2.75
N PRO A 490 14.01 -33.67 -2.87
CA PRO A 490 15.07 -34.15 -1.98
C PRO A 490 16.24 -33.14 -2.01
N PRO A 491 17.04 -33.01 -0.93
CA PRO A 491 18.12 -32.02 -0.86
C PRO A 491 19.12 -32.26 -2.00
N SER A 492 18.94 -31.54 -3.11
CA SER A 492 19.83 -31.60 -4.26
C SER A 492 21.00 -30.67 -4.02
N ASN A 493 22.20 -31.12 -4.37
CA ASN A 493 23.43 -30.35 -4.25
C ASN A 493 23.30 -28.98 -4.93
N THR A 494 23.95 -27.95 -4.35
CA THR A 494 23.92 -26.53 -4.79
C THR A 494 24.25 -26.32 -6.28
N ILE A 495 24.98 -27.27 -6.87
CA ILE A 495 25.36 -27.28 -8.29
C ILE A 495 24.17 -27.69 -9.18
N GLN A 496 23.36 -28.66 -8.76
CA GLN A 496 22.20 -29.14 -9.54
C GLN A 496 21.11 -28.07 -9.60
N THR A 497 20.87 -27.36 -8.50
CA THR A 497 19.95 -26.22 -8.46
C THR A 497 20.42 -25.08 -9.36
N LEU A 498 21.72 -24.79 -9.36
CA LEU A 498 22.29 -23.74 -10.22
C LEU A 498 22.21 -24.12 -11.70
N MET A 499 22.45 -25.39 -12.03
CA MET A 499 22.36 -25.91 -13.40
C MET A 499 20.91 -25.90 -13.92
N ALA A 500 19.93 -26.26 -13.09
CA ALA A 500 18.51 -26.20 -13.44
C ALA A 500 18.05 -24.75 -13.71
N ILE A 501 18.48 -23.78 -12.89
CA ILE A 501 18.19 -22.35 -13.11
C ILE A 501 18.82 -21.88 -14.42
N LYS A 502 20.10 -22.20 -14.65
CA LYS A 502 20.79 -21.79 -15.87
C LYS A 502 20.11 -22.35 -17.12
N GLN A 503 19.70 -23.61 -17.09
CA GLN A 503 19.00 -24.23 -18.21
C GLN A 503 17.63 -23.57 -18.46
N ALA A 504 16.84 -23.34 -17.41
CA ALA A 504 15.55 -22.68 -17.54
C ALA A 504 15.67 -21.24 -18.06
N MET A 505 16.69 -20.49 -17.61
CA MET A 505 16.96 -19.14 -18.09
C MET A 505 17.38 -19.12 -19.57
N LEU A 506 18.22 -20.07 -19.99
CA LEU A 506 18.60 -20.24 -21.38
C LEU A 506 17.40 -20.60 -22.27
N ASP A 507 16.50 -21.46 -21.80
CA ASP A 507 15.29 -21.85 -22.54
C ASP A 507 14.33 -20.66 -22.70
N VAL A 508 14.16 -19.84 -21.65
CA VAL A 508 13.35 -18.61 -21.70
C VAL A 508 13.98 -17.56 -22.61
N GLU A 509 15.30 -17.38 -22.54
CA GLU A 509 16.02 -16.48 -23.43
C GLU A 509 15.85 -16.90 -24.91
N GLY A 510 15.98 -18.20 -25.20
CA GLY A 510 15.73 -18.74 -26.54
C GLY A 510 14.30 -18.49 -27.03
N TYR A 511 13.30 -18.64 -26.15
CA TYR A 511 11.91 -18.34 -26.48
C TYR A 511 11.68 -16.86 -26.76
N LEU A 512 12.21 -15.96 -25.92
CA LEU A 512 12.13 -14.51 -26.10
C LEU A 512 12.83 -14.06 -27.38
N GLN A 513 14.01 -14.59 -27.67
CA GLN A 513 14.73 -14.31 -28.91
C GLN A 513 13.91 -14.75 -30.13
N ASN A 514 13.32 -15.96 -30.09
CA ASN A 514 12.46 -16.43 -31.18
C ASN A 514 11.20 -15.55 -31.36
N MET A 515 10.55 -15.15 -30.26
CA MET A 515 9.41 -14.22 -30.30
C MET A 515 9.80 -12.86 -30.87
N ASN A 516 10.95 -12.32 -30.47
CA ASN A 516 11.47 -11.04 -30.98
C ASN A 516 11.77 -11.13 -32.47
N VAL A 517 12.37 -12.22 -32.95
CA VAL A 517 12.62 -12.44 -34.37
C VAL A 517 11.30 -12.51 -35.15
N ILE A 518 10.30 -13.23 -34.65
CA ILE A 518 8.97 -13.30 -35.28
C ILE A 518 8.34 -11.91 -35.35
N LEU A 519 8.38 -11.15 -34.26
CA LEU A 519 7.79 -9.81 -34.21
C LEU A 519 8.51 -8.84 -35.16
N LEU A 520 9.84 -8.93 -35.25
CA LEU A 520 10.64 -8.13 -36.19
C LEU A 520 10.32 -8.49 -37.65
N LYS A 521 10.12 -9.77 -37.97
CA LYS A 521 9.68 -10.18 -39.32
C LYS A 521 8.27 -9.71 -39.63
N ILE A 522 7.32 -9.80 -38.68
CA ILE A 522 5.96 -9.26 -38.85
C ILE A 522 6.02 -7.75 -39.08
N ARG A 523 6.83 -7.03 -38.29
CA ARG A 523 7.07 -5.60 -38.47
C ARG A 523 7.64 -5.29 -39.85
N ALA A 524 8.59 -6.09 -40.34
CA ALA A 524 9.15 -5.93 -41.69
C ALA A 524 8.08 -6.08 -42.78
N ILE A 525 7.14 -7.01 -42.62
CA ILE A 525 6.03 -7.20 -43.57
C ILE A 525 5.04 -6.02 -43.49
N ILE A 526 4.68 -5.54 -42.30
CA ILE A 526 3.70 -4.45 -42.14
C ILE A 526 4.27 -3.10 -42.61
N LEU A 527 5.54 -2.81 -42.29
CA LEU A 527 6.19 -1.54 -42.60
C LEU A 527 6.80 -1.49 -44.01
N SER A 528 6.47 -2.48 -44.87
CA SER A 528 6.99 -2.62 -46.23
C SER A 528 8.53 -2.67 -46.33
N GLY A 529 9.19 -3.35 -45.38
CA GLY A 529 10.63 -3.58 -45.40
C GLY A 529 11.12 -4.36 -46.62
N GLN A 530 10.25 -5.20 -47.21
CA GLN A 530 10.40 -5.73 -48.56
C GLN A 530 9.08 -5.54 -49.33
N PRO A 531 9.03 -4.65 -50.33
CA PRO A 531 7.77 -4.28 -50.99
C PRO A 531 7.13 -5.46 -51.73
N GLN A 532 7.91 -6.36 -52.33
CA GLN A 532 7.41 -7.52 -53.08
C GLN A 532 6.64 -8.53 -52.21
N VAL A 533 7.19 -8.89 -51.04
CA VAL A 533 6.51 -9.80 -50.11
C VAL A 533 5.29 -9.13 -49.48
N THR A 534 5.40 -7.84 -49.19
CA THR A 534 4.30 -7.07 -48.58
C THR A 534 3.11 -6.95 -49.51
N THR A 535 3.33 -6.73 -50.82
CA THR A 535 2.25 -6.67 -51.80
C THR A 535 1.58 -8.02 -52.03
N GLU A 536 2.35 -9.11 -52.10
CA GLU A 536 1.80 -10.47 -52.17
C GLU A 536 0.94 -10.79 -50.94
N VAL A 537 1.45 -10.52 -49.74
CA VAL A 537 0.71 -10.73 -48.49
C VAL A 537 -0.54 -9.87 -48.46
N ALA A 538 -0.47 -8.61 -48.90
CA ALA A 538 -1.62 -7.71 -48.98
C ALA A 538 -2.68 -8.22 -49.97
N LEU A 539 -2.29 -8.76 -51.13
CA LEU A 539 -3.22 -9.37 -52.08
C LEU A 539 -3.90 -10.63 -51.52
N VAL A 540 -3.15 -11.49 -50.83
CA VAL A 540 -3.72 -12.65 -50.12
C VAL A 540 -4.69 -12.18 -49.03
N LEU A 541 -4.33 -11.15 -48.26
CA LEU A 541 -5.20 -10.60 -47.21
C LEU A 541 -6.50 -10.00 -47.80
N LEU A 542 -6.39 -9.29 -48.92
CA LEU A 542 -7.52 -8.69 -49.63
C LEU A 542 -8.44 -9.76 -50.23
N SER A 543 -7.88 -10.79 -50.88
CA SER A 543 -8.66 -11.93 -51.38
C SER A 543 -9.39 -12.67 -50.25
N PHE A 544 -8.72 -12.89 -49.11
CA PHE A 544 -9.34 -13.48 -47.92
C PHE A 544 -10.46 -12.60 -47.35
N ALA A 545 -10.28 -11.27 -47.36
CA ALA A 545 -11.32 -10.32 -46.94
C ALA A 545 -12.55 -10.37 -47.85
N VAL A 546 -12.36 -10.47 -49.18
CA VAL A 546 -13.47 -10.64 -50.13
C VAL A 546 -14.25 -11.93 -49.87
N VAL A 547 -13.55 -13.04 -49.59
CA VAL A 547 -14.19 -14.32 -49.23
C VAL A 547 -15.01 -14.18 -47.94
N LEU A 548 -14.49 -13.51 -46.91
CA LEU A 548 -15.21 -13.26 -45.66
C LEU A 548 -16.44 -12.35 -45.85
N LEU A 549 -16.44 -11.47 -46.86
CA LEU A 549 -17.56 -10.58 -47.17
C LEU A 549 -18.68 -11.30 -47.92
N VAL A 550 -18.33 -12.23 -48.82
CA VAL A 550 -19.29 -13.00 -49.62
C VAL A 550 -19.83 -14.22 -48.86
N VAL A 551 -18.99 -14.90 -48.09
CA VAL A 551 -19.34 -16.14 -47.38
C VAL A 551 -19.66 -15.83 -45.91
N PRO A 552 -20.85 -16.18 -45.41
CA PRO A 552 -21.18 -15.99 -44.00
C PRO A 552 -20.13 -16.63 -43.08
N PHE A 553 -19.66 -15.88 -42.08
CA PHE A 553 -18.57 -16.26 -41.17
C PHE A 553 -18.72 -17.67 -40.58
N ARG A 554 -19.95 -18.13 -40.31
CA ARG A 554 -20.24 -19.49 -39.82
C ARG A 554 -19.68 -20.60 -40.71
N TYR A 555 -19.77 -20.47 -42.03
CA TYR A 555 -19.29 -21.49 -42.96
C TYR A 555 -17.77 -21.45 -43.08
N VAL A 556 -17.17 -20.26 -43.01
CA VAL A 556 -15.72 -20.08 -42.99
C VAL A 556 -15.14 -20.72 -41.73
N LEU A 557 -15.75 -20.46 -40.56
CA LEU A 557 -15.32 -21.04 -39.29
C LEU A 557 -15.48 -22.57 -39.25
N ALA A 558 -16.61 -23.08 -39.76
CA ALA A 558 -16.84 -24.51 -39.95
C ALA A 558 -15.75 -25.18 -40.81
N PHE A 559 -15.42 -24.56 -41.94
CA PHE A 559 -14.38 -25.04 -42.84
C PHE A 559 -13.01 -25.09 -42.15
N PHE A 560 -12.62 -24.02 -41.43
CA PHE A 560 -11.36 -23.99 -40.69
C PHE A 560 -11.32 -25.03 -39.56
N LEU A 561 -12.43 -25.24 -38.84
CA LEU A 561 -12.51 -26.27 -37.81
C LEU A 561 -12.32 -27.67 -38.43
N PHE A 562 -12.98 -27.95 -39.54
CA PHE A 562 -12.82 -29.20 -40.25
C PHE A 562 -11.38 -29.41 -40.74
N ASP A 563 -10.79 -28.38 -41.35
CA ASP A 563 -9.40 -28.43 -41.82
C ASP A 563 -8.45 -28.70 -40.65
N LEU A 564 -8.61 -28.01 -39.51
CA LEU A 564 -7.77 -28.19 -38.33
C LEU A 564 -7.76 -29.64 -37.83
N PHE A 565 -8.93 -30.28 -37.78
CA PHE A 565 -9.06 -31.66 -37.31
C PHE A 565 -8.67 -32.70 -38.37
N THR A 566 -8.77 -32.39 -39.68
CA THR A 566 -8.41 -33.34 -40.75
C THR A 566 -6.94 -33.33 -41.11
N ARG A 567 -6.15 -32.35 -40.66
CA ARG A 567 -4.71 -32.22 -40.94
C ARG A 567 -3.86 -33.41 -40.50
N GLU A 568 -4.24 -34.08 -39.41
CA GLU A 568 -3.45 -35.20 -38.84
C GLU A 568 -3.85 -36.57 -39.40
N LEU A 569 -4.92 -36.65 -40.20
CA LEU A 569 -5.37 -37.91 -40.81
C LEU A 569 -4.36 -38.38 -41.86
N GLU A 570 -4.09 -39.68 -41.89
CA GLU A 570 -3.02 -40.28 -42.72
C GLU A 570 -3.10 -39.90 -44.20
N PHE A 571 -4.30 -39.82 -44.77
CA PHE A 571 -4.51 -39.46 -46.19
C PHE A 571 -4.18 -38.01 -46.53
N ARG A 572 -4.26 -37.08 -45.56
CA ARG A 572 -4.04 -35.64 -45.78
C ARG A 572 -2.74 -35.13 -45.17
N LYS A 573 -2.20 -35.84 -44.19
CA LYS A 573 -0.98 -35.48 -43.46
C LYS A 573 0.20 -35.17 -44.38
N GLU A 574 0.39 -35.97 -45.43
CA GLU A 574 1.48 -35.74 -46.40
C GLU A 574 1.28 -34.43 -47.20
N THR A 575 0.06 -34.19 -47.69
CA THR A 575 -0.26 -32.95 -48.41
C THR A 575 -0.13 -31.70 -47.53
N VAL A 576 -0.55 -31.81 -46.27
CA VAL A 576 -0.43 -30.72 -45.28
C VAL A 576 1.03 -30.48 -44.91
N ALA A 577 1.83 -31.54 -44.75
CA ALA A 577 3.25 -31.42 -44.47
C ALA A 577 3.99 -30.69 -45.60
N ARG A 578 3.71 -31.03 -46.86
CA ARG A 578 4.25 -30.33 -48.05
C ARG A 578 3.80 -28.87 -48.11
N PHE A 579 2.55 -28.57 -47.76
CA PHE A 579 2.06 -27.20 -47.72
C PHE A 579 2.72 -26.39 -46.59
N MET A 580 2.85 -26.96 -45.40
CA MET A 580 3.50 -26.31 -44.26
C MET A 580 5.00 -26.13 -44.50
N SER A 581 5.68 -27.03 -45.22
CA SER A 581 7.08 -26.82 -45.61
C SER A 581 7.22 -25.64 -46.57
N LEU A 582 6.34 -25.50 -47.55
CA LEU A 582 6.34 -24.33 -48.45
C LEU A 582 6.11 -23.02 -47.68
N LEU A 583 5.18 -22.99 -46.74
CA LEU A 583 4.97 -21.81 -45.88
C LEU A 583 6.19 -21.51 -45.01
N LYS A 584 6.83 -22.54 -44.46
CA LYS A 584 8.04 -22.40 -43.65
C LYS A 584 9.21 -21.88 -44.48
N ASP A 585 9.37 -22.38 -45.70
CA ASP A 585 10.41 -21.93 -46.63
C ASP A 585 10.18 -20.46 -47.01
N ARG A 586 8.94 -20.06 -47.30
CA ARG A 586 8.57 -18.65 -47.52
C ARG A 586 8.80 -17.80 -46.26
N TRP A 587 8.47 -18.29 -45.07
CA TRP A 587 8.71 -17.57 -43.81
C TRP A 587 10.21 -17.37 -43.51
N ASN A 588 11.04 -18.34 -43.89
CA ASN A 588 12.48 -18.26 -43.73
C ASN A 588 13.08 -17.21 -44.68
N THR A 589 12.51 -17.01 -45.88
CA THR A 589 12.98 -15.99 -46.84
C THR A 589 12.74 -14.54 -46.40
N VAL A 590 11.87 -14.28 -45.42
CA VAL A 590 11.63 -12.93 -44.90
C VAL A 590 12.75 -12.54 -43.93
N PRO A 591 13.56 -11.49 -44.22
CA PRO A 591 14.59 -11.04 -43.29
C PRO A 591 13.98 -10.28 -42.10
N ALA A 592 14.58 -10.43 -40.92
CA ALA A 592 14.20 -9.61 -39.76
C ALA A 592 14.72 -8.18 -39.95
N THR A 593 13.93 -7.18 -39.58
CA THR A 593 14.38 -5.78 -39.59
C THR A 593 15.64 -5.63 -38.72
N PRO A 594 16.74 -5.02 -39.22
CA PRO A 594 17.97 -4.87 -38.44
C PRO A 594 17.70 -4.00 -37.23
N VAL A 595 18.05 -4.52 -36.05
CA VAL A 595 17.94 -3.79 -34.78
C VAL A 595 19.28 -3.11 -34.53
N VAL A 596 19.32 -1.79 -34.70
CA VAL A 596 20.48 -0.98 -34.29
C VAL A 596 20.33 -0.68 -32.80
N VAL A 597 21.17 -1.33 -31.99
CA VAL A 597 21.27 -1.01 -30.56
C VAL A 597 22.09 0.26 -30.45
N LEU A 598 21.41 1.40 -30.26
CA LEU A 598 22.09 2.66 -30.00
C LEU A 598 22.79 2.55 -28.64
N PRO A 599 24.06 2.97 -28.54
CA PRO A 599 24.73 3.07 -27.25
C PRO A 599 23.94 4.01 -26.34
N HIS A 600 23.87 3.66 -25.06
CA HIS A 600 23.16 4.44 -24.05
C HIS A 600 23.71 5.87 -24.02
N GLU A 601 22.92 6.86 -24.41
CA GLU A 601 23.28 8.28 -24.24
C GLU A 601 23.31 8.58 -22.74
N SER A 602 24.51 8.61 -22.17
CA SER A 602 24.75 9.29 -20.90
C SER A 602 24.48 10.77 -21.14
N ASN A 603 23.39 11.28 -20.60
CA ASN A 603 23.01 12.67 -20.67
C ASN A 603 23.92 13.50 -19.74
N ASP A 604 25.19 13.64 -20.10
CA ASP A 604 26.15 14.53 -19.45
C ASP A 604 26.91 15.34 -20.49
N GLY A 605 26.49 16.60 -20.62
CA GLY A 605 27.31 17.72 -21.09
C GLY A 605 27.41 17.91 -22.61
N ARG A 606 26.60 18.83 -23.14
CA ARG A 606 27.05 20.20 -23.50
C ARG A 606 25.95 21.00 -24.18
N GLU A 607 25.65 22.13 -23.55
CA GLU A 607 25.10 23.32 -24.19
C GLU A 607 26.03 23.85 -25.29
N SER A 608 25.46 24.76 -26.09
CA SER A 608 25.98 25.53 -27.25
C SER A 608 25.60 24.88 -28.60
N GLY A 609 24.63 25.36 -29.37
CA GLY A 609 24.15 26.73 -29.57
C GLY A 609 24.70 27.26 -30.89
N SER A 610 23.92 27.17 -31.98
CA SER A 610 23.85 28.19 -33.06
C SER A 610 23.05 27.72 -34.29
N SER A 611 22.08 28.57 -34.67
CA SER A 611 21.53 28.90 -36.02
C SER A 611 21.31 27.78 -37.06
N PHE A 612 20.08 27.45 -37.48
CA PHE A 612 19.08 28.22 -38.25
C PHE A 612 19.50 28.60 -39.69
N ARG A 613 18.89 27.89 -40.68
CA ARG A 613 18.45 28.26 -42.07
C ARG A 613 19.48 28.90 -43.03
N ASP A 614 19.52 28.71 -44.35
CA ASP A 614 18.64 28.16 -45.41
C ASP A 614 19.54 28.10 -46.73
N PRO A 615 19.07 28.06 -48.01
CA PRO A 615 19.01 26.89 -48.90
C PRO A 615 19.72 27.09 -50.28
N VAL A 616 19.42 26.24 -51.28
CA VAL A 616 19.34 26.52 -52.75
C VAL A 616 20.34 25.81 -53.71
N ARG A 617 19.73 25.23 -54.78
CA ARG A 617 20.22 24.85 -56.14
C ARG A 617 21.16 23.64 -56.27
N GLY A 618 21.01 22.77 -57.28
CA GLY A 618 20.15 22.80 -58.47
C GLY A 618 20.23 21.49 -59.28
N THR A 619 19.12 21.23 -59.97
CA THR A 619 18.94 20.63 -61.31
C THR A 619 20.02 19.73 -61.96
N ASP A 620 19.50 18.60 -62.46
CA ASP A 620 19.82 17.88 -63.70
C ASP A 620 21.19 17.21 -63.89
N PHE A 621 21.21 15.89 -64.08
CA PHE A 621 21.29 15.29 -65.42
C PHE A 621 21.13 13.76 -65.39
N LYS A 622 20.49 13.24 -66.44
CA LYS A 622 20.32 11.82 -66.76
C LYS A 622 21.66 11.14 -67.11
N GLN A 623 21.70 9.81 -66.97
CA GLN A 623 21.83 8.82 -68.05
C GLN A 623 22.86 7.71 -67.80
N ASN A 624 22.35 6.48 -67.96
CA ASN A 624 23.02 5.18 -67.96
C ASN A 624 24.30 5.13 -68.83
N GLN A 625 25.29 4.34 -68.39
CA GLN A 625 25.68 3.06 -69.03
C GLN A 625 26.90 2.41 -68.34
N THR A 626 26.74 1.13 -68.00
CA THR A 626 27.67 -0.01 -68.27
C THR A 626 29.06 0.36 -68.83
N GLN A 627 30.20 -0.21 -68.42
CA GLN A 627 30.52 -1.64 -68.38
C GLN A 627 31.96 -1.87 -67.84
N HIS A 628 32.18 -3.06 -67.27
CA HIS A 628 33.41 -3.89 -67.33
C HIS A 628 34.78 -3.47 -66.70
N LYS A 629 35.17 -4.27 -65.68
CA LYS A 629 36.25 -5.30 -65.66
C LYS A 629 37.71 -4.89 -65.34
N ALA A 630 38.35 -5.81 -64.62
CA ALA A 630 39.76 -5.94 -64.21
C ALA A 630 40.11 -5.06 -62.99
N MET A 631 40.44 -5.60 -61.81
CA MET A 631 41.39 -6.69 -61.50
C MET A 631 41.03 -7.43 -60.22
#